data_AF-A0A942CYC5-F1
#
_entry.id   AF-A0A942CYC5-F1
#
_cell.length_a   1.000
_cell.length_b   1.000
_cell.length_c   1.000
_cell.angle_alpha   90.00
_cell.angle_beta   90.00
_cell.angle_gamma   90.00
#
_symmetry.space_group_name_H-M   'P 1'
#
loop_
_entity.id
_entity.type
_entity.pdbx_description
1 polymer ?
#
loop_
_entity_poly.entity_id
_entity_poly.type
_entity_poly.pdbx_seq_one_letter_code
_entity_poly.pdbx_strand_id
1 'polypeptide(L)'
;EAHPEIVEEWKWSTPVFSHGGLVCTGETYKKTVKLTFAKGAALKDPSRLFNASLEGNVRRAIDIHEGEKINEAALKELVRAAVALNLKGEGKSKPTHRPGKSGRTRRS
;
A
#
# COMPACT_ATOMS: atom_id res chain seq x y z
N GLU A 1 -10.75 -11.80 2.19
CA GLU A 1 -10.29 -10.85 3.21
C GLU A 1 -8.87 -11.21 3.67
N ALA A 2 -7.96 -10.23 3.76
CA ALA A 2 -6.55 -10.47 4.13
C ALA A 2 -6.24 -10.12 5.59
N HIS A 3 -6.82 -9.02 6.11
CA HIS A 3 -6.70 -8.57 7.49
C HIS A 3 -7.90 -7.66 7.85
N PRO A 4 -8.59 -7.86 8.99
CA PRO A 4 -9.82 -7.13 9.33
C PRO A 4 -9.60 -5.66 9.70
N GLU A 5 -8.35 -5.28 10.04
CA GLU A 5 -8.03 -3.92 10.50
C GLU A 5 -7.36 -3.04 9.41
N ILE A 6 -7.32 -3.48 8.15
CA ILE A 6 -6.81 -2.63 7.06
C ILE A 6 -7.77 -1.45 6.86
N VAL A 7 -7.22 -0.25 6.92
CA VAL A 7 -7.93 0.99 6.61
C VAL A 7 -7.79 1.27 5.13
N GLU A 8 -8.93 1.36 4.45
CA GLU A 8 -9.02 1.81 3.06
C GLU A 8 -9.33 3.31 3.04
N GLU A 9 -8.41 4.09 2.49
CA GLU A 9 -8.58 5.52 2.25
C GLU A 9 -8.56 5.78 0.74
N TRP A 10 -9.43 6.67 0.26
CA TRP A 10 -9.41 7.11 -1.13
C TRP A 10 -8.76 8.49 -1.23
N LYS A 11 -7.65 8.60 -1.95
CA LYS A 11 -6.97 9.87 -2.22
C LYS A 11 -6.88 10.09 -3.72
N TRP A 12 -7.47 11.17 -4.22
CA TRP A 12 -7.41 11.55 -5.63
C TRP A 12 -7.81 10.41 -6.58
N SER A 13 -8.92 9.73 -6.25
CA SER A 13 -9.43 8.54 -6.97
C SER A 13 -8.52 7.31 -6.94
N THR A 14 -7.50 7.30 -6.09
CA THR A 14 -6.60 6.17 -5.88
C THR A 14 -6.89 5.55 -4.50
N PRO A 15 -7.27 4.26 -4.42
CA PRO A 15 -7.34 3.55 -3.16
C PRO A 15 -5.95 3.40 -2.53
N VAL A 16 -5.88 3.71 -1.24
CA VAL A 16 -4.71 3.65 -0.39
C VAL A 16 -5.04 2.75 0.79
N PHE A 17 -4.29 1.67 0.93
CA PHE A 17 -4.46 0.71 2.02
C PHE A 17 -3.37 0.94 3.06
N SER A 18 -3.77 1.12 4.31
CA SER A 18 -2.86 1.34 5.42
C SER A 18 -3.25 0.53 6.65
N HIS A 19 -2.26 0.09 7.41
CA HIS A 19 -2.40 -0.57 8.70
C HIS A 19 -1.04 -0.55 9.41
N GLY A 20 -0.95 0.15 10.55
CA GLY A 20 0.34 0.44 11.22
C GLY A 20 1.34 1.25 10.35
N GLY A 21 0.87 1.81 9.22
CA GLY A 21 1.68 2.40 8.15
C GLY A 21 1.12 2.11 6.75
N LEU A 22 1.70 2.72 5.72
CA LEU A 22 1.29 2.50 4.33
C LEU A 22 1.60 1.06 3.89
N VAL A 23 0.58 0.31 3.49
CA VAL A 23 0.71 -1.08 3.00
C VAL A 23 0.91 -1.04 1.49
N CYS A 24 -0.12 -0.62 0.76
CA CYS A 24 -0.07 -0.47 -0.68
C CYS A 24 -1.04 0.59 -1.21
N THR A 25 -0.80 1.05 -2.44
CA THR A 25 -1.73 1.88 -3.20
C THR A 25 -2.18 1.12 -4.45
N GLY A 26 -3.44 1.26 -4.84
CA GLY A 26 -3.98 0.68 -6.06
C GLY A 26 -4.25 1.74 -7.11
N GLU A 27 -3.44 1.77 -8.16
CA GLU A 27 -3.59 2.69 -9.29
C GLU A 27 -4.21 1.91 -10.46
N THR A 28 -5.35 2.36 -10.98
CA THR A 28 -6.00 1.72 -12.13
C THR A 28 -5.70 2.48 -13.42
N TYR A 29 -5.15 1.79 -14.41
CA TYR A 29 -4.93 2.29 -15.77
C TYR A 29 -5.89 1.60 -16.75
N LYS A 30 -5.94 2.09 -18.00
CA LYS A 30 -6.86 1.60 -19.04
C LYS A 30 -6.84 0.08 -19.28
N LYS A 31 -5.70 -0.58 -19.04
CA LYS A 31 -5.50 -2.02 -19.32
C LYS A 31 -4.78 -2.76 -18.21
N THR A 32 -4.40 -2.06 -17.14
CA THR A 32 -3.58 -2.62 -16.07
C THR A 32 -3.98 -2.03 -14.73
N VAL A 33 -3.90 -2.83 -13.67
CA VAL A 33 -4.03 -2.37 -12.29
C VAL A 33 -2.68 -2.50 -11.62
N LYS A 34 -2.15 -1.38 -11.14
CA LYS A 34 -0.86 -1.31 -10.48
C LYS A 34 -1.03 -1.25 -8.97
N LEU A 35 -0.49 -2.23 -8.27
CA LEU A 35 -0.43 -2.26 -6.81
C LEU A 35 0.98 -1.92 -6.35
N THR A 36 1.16 -0.74 -5.77
CA THR A 36 2.47 -0.28 -5.28
C THR A 36 2.59 -0.52 -3.78
N PHE A 37 3.56 -1.32 -3.35
CA PHE A 37 3.85 -1.60 -1.94
C PHE A 37 4.98 -0.71 -1.43
N ALA A 38 4.69 0.07 -0.38
CA ALA A 38 5.62 1.07 0.14
C ALA A 38 6.93 0.48 0.68
N LYS A 39 6.86 -0.70 1.33
CA LYS A 39 8.02 -1.46 1.81
C LYS A 39 8.23 -2.75 1.00
N GLY A 40 7.85 -2.72 -0.27
CA GLY A 40 7.86 -3.90 -1.15
C GLY A 40 9.19 -4.64 -1.16
N ALA A 41 10.34 -3.97 -1.09
CA ALA A 41 11.66 -4.61 -1.11
C ALA A 41 11.96 -5.48 0.12
N ALA A 42 11.33 -5.20 1.26
CA ALA A 42 11.49 -5.97 2.50
C ALA A 42 10.53 -7.18 2.58
N LEU A 43 9.59 -7.30 1.64
CA LEU A 43 8.63 -8.41 1.60
C LEU A 43 9.24 -9.61 0.88
N LYS A 44 9.04 -10.81 1.43
CA LYS A 44 9.36 -12.04 0.69
C LYS A 44 8.29 -12.24 -0.37
N ASP A 45 8.74 -12.51 -1.60
CA ASP A 45 7.86 -12.72 -2.75
C ASP A 45 8.20 -14.05 -3.42
N PRO A 46 7.82 -15.19 -2.80
CA PRO A 46 8.16 -16.50 -3.32
C PRO A 46 7.46 -16.80 -4.66
N SER A 47 6.30 -16.19 -4.89
CA SER A 47 5.53 -16.32 -6.13
C SER A 47 5.96 -15.34 -7.23
N ARG A 48 6.96 -14.49 -6.95
CA ARG A 48 7.49 -13.48 -7.90
C ARG A 48 6.39 -12.60 -8.50
N LEU A 49 5.45 -12.16 -7.67
CA LEU A 49 4.38 -11.25 -8.09
C LEU A 49 4.90 -9.85 -8.42
N PHE A 50 5.98 -9.40 -7.77
CA PHE A 50 6.57 -8.10 -8.08
C PHE A 50 7.25 -8.13 -9.45
N ASN A 51 6.60 -7.50 -10.43
CA ASN A 51 7.09 -7.38 -11.81
C ASN A 51 7.56 -5.95 -12.15
N ALA A 52 7.27 -4.98 -11.29
CA ALA A 52 7.70 -3.60 -11.45
C ALA A 52 8.43 -3.10 -10.21
N SER A 53 9.56 -2.43 -10.40
CA SER A 53 10.26 -1.71 -9.34
C SER A 53 10.23 -0.23 -9.65
N LEU A 54 9.91 0.57 -8.63
CA LEU A 54 9.99 2.02 -8.74
C LEU A 54 11.39 2.48 -8.32
N GLU A 55 11.77 3.67 -8.77
CA GLU A 55 13.04 4.27 -8.38
C GLU A 55 13.12 4.38 -6.84
N GLY A 56 14.14 3.73 -6.27
CA GLY A 56 14.33 3.52 -4.84
C GLY A 56 14.14 2.06 -4.41
N ASN A 57 15.21 1.45 -3.87
CA ASN A 57 15.28 0.06 -3.38
C ASN A 57 14.35 -0.30 -2.20
N VAL A 58 13.31 0.49 -1.93
CA VAL A 58 12.41 0.32 -0.77
C VAL A 58 11.03 -0.17 -1.23
N ARG A 59 10.54 0.31 -2.38
CA ARG A 59 9.19 0.06 -2.89
C ARG A 59 9.20 -0.85 -4.11
N ARG A 60 8.19 -1.69 -4.23
CA ARG A 60 7.97 -2.56 -5.39
C ARG A 60 6.50 -2.51 -5.79
N ALA A 61 6.21 -2.75 -7.05
CA ALA A 61 4.88 -2.71 -7.63
C ALA A 61 4.56 -4.00 -8.38
N ILE A 62 3.26 -4.27 -8.48
CA ILE A 62 2.68 -5.37 -9.23
C ILE A 62 1.76 -4.72 -10.27
N ASP A 63 2.15 -4.78 -11.53
CA ASP A 63 1.31 -4.41 -12.66
C ASP A 63 0.52 -5.65 -13.10
N ILE A 64 -0.78 -5.65 -12.85
CA ILE A 64 -1.70 -6.74 -13.20
C ILE A 64 -2.36 -6.36 -14.52
N HIS A 65 -2.19 -7.17 -15.55
CA HIS A 65 -2.80 -6.90 -16.85
C HIS A 65 -4.25 -7.37 -16.93
N GLU A 66 -5.07 -6.71 -17.75
CA GLU A 66 -6.44 -7.16 -18.04
C GLU A 66 -6.41 -8.59 -18.60
N GLY A 67 -7.18 -9.50 -17.98
CA GLY A 67 -7.21 -10.91 -18.33
C GLY A 67 -6.10 -11.76 -17.69
N GLU A 68 -5.20 -11.16 -16.91
CA GLU A 68 -4.17 -11.89 -16.18
C GLU A 68 -4.74 -12.59 -14.93
N LYS A 69 -4.35 -13.85 -14.74
CA LYS A 69 -4.73 -14.60 -13.54
C LYS A 69 -3.77 -14.25 -12.40
N ILE A 70 -4.25 -13.45 -11.45
CA ILE A 70 -3.51 -13.19 -10.22
C ILE A 70 -3.62 -14.36 -9.24
N ASN A 71 -2.49 -14.72 -8.62
CA ASN A 71 -2.51 -15.65 -7.51
C ASN A 71 -3.03 -14.94 -6.24
N GLU A 72 -4.32 -15.11 -5.98
CA GLU A 72 -5.00 -14.50 -4.83
C GLU A 72 -4.39 -14.89 -3.48
N ALA A 73 -3.93 -16.14 -3.35
CA ALA A 73 -3.32 -16.62 -2.12
C ALA A 73 -1.98 -15.90 -1.87
N ALA A 74 -1.13 -15.82 -2.88
CA ALA A 74 0.14 -15.11 -2.80
C ALA A 74 -0.05 -13.60 -2.57
N LEU A 75 -1.05 -12.98 -3.20
CA LEU A 75 -1.36 -11.57 -2.95
C LEU A 75 -1.82 -11.33 -1.50
N LYS A 76 -2.68 -12.20 -0.96
CA LYS A 76 -3.11 -12.12 0.45
C LYS A 76 -1.91 -12.28 1.40
N GLU A 77 -0.98 -13.19 1.11
CA GLU A 77 0.25 -13.34 1.89
C GLU A 77 1.13 -12.09 1.84
N LEU A 78 1.29 -11.45 0.67
CA LEU A 78 2.03 -10.19 0.55
C LEU A 78 1.42 -9.08 1.39
N VAL A 79 0.09 -8.93 1.37
CA VAL A 79 -0.62 -7.94 2.19
C VAL A 79 -0.42 -8.23 3.67
N ARG A 80 -0.55 -9.49 4.12
CA ARG A 80 -0.28 -9.88 5.51
C ARG A 80 1.16 -9.64 5.93
N ALA A 81 2.12 -9.94 5.07
CA ALA A 81 3.54 -9.69 5.33
C ALA A 81 3.83 -8.18 5.43
N ALA A 82 3.20 -7.36 4.60
CA ALA A 82 3.32 -5.91 4.64
C ALA A 82 2.73 -5.30 5.91
N VAL A 83 1.55 -5.77 6.32
CA VAL A 83 0.93 -5.44 7.61
C VAL A 83 1.87 -5.81 8.76
N ALA A 84 2.35 -7.06 8.82
CA ALA A 84 3.25 -7.52 9.87
C ALA A 84 4.56 -6.72 9.91
N LEU A 85 5.10 -6.34 8.76
CA LEU A 85 6.29 -5.50 8.66
C LEU A 85 6.04 -4.06 9.16
N ASN A 86 4.85 -3.52 8.94
CA ASN A 86 4.46 -2.22 9.47
C ASN A 86 4.36 -2.26 11.00
N LEU A 87 3.63 -3.23 11.54
CA LEU A 87 3.48 -3.43 13.00
C LEU A 87 4.84 -3.69 13.69
N LYS A 88 5.73 -4.47 13.07
CA LYS A 88 7.10 -4.70 13.59
C LYS A 88 7.97 -3.44 13.53
N GLY A 89 7.65 -2.50 12.64
CA GLY A 89 8.32 -1.21 12.48
C GLY A 89 7.81 -0.12 13.44
N GLU A 90 6.69 -0.31 14.13
CA GLU A 90 6.12 0.66 15.07
C GLU A 90 6.98 0.90 16.32
N GLY A 91 8.05 0.12 16.51
CA GLY A 91 9.12 0.46 17.46
C GLY A 91 10.03 1.62 17.01
N LYS A 92 9.95 2.09 15.75
CA LYS A 92 10.88 3.11 15.20
C LYS A 92 10.27 4.22 14.34
N SER A 93 8.96 4.30 14.15
CA SER A 93 8.37 5.42 13.38
C SER A 93 7.02 5.85 13.94
N LYS A 94 7.02 6.98 14.66
CA LYS A 94 5.83 7.66 15.16
C LYS A 94 4.80 7.86 14.04
N PRO A 95 3.49 7.65 14.29
CA PRO A 95 2.45 8.03 13.34
C PRO A 95 2.35 9.55 13.33
N THR A 96 2.74 10.20 12.22
CA THR A 96 2.37 11.60 11.96
C THR A 96 0.97 11.64 11.36
N HIS A 97 -0.05 11.29 12.14
CA HIS A 97 -1.39 11.76 11.84
C HIS A 97 -1.46 13.23 12.27
N ARG A 98 -1.23 14.17 11.35
CA ARG A 98 -1.62 15.57 11.55
C ARG A 98 -3.10 15.67 11.15
N PRO A 99 -4.05 15.86 12.09
CA PRO A 99 -5.37 16.30 11.69
C PRO A 99 -5.22 17.73 11.17
N GLY A 100 -5.58 17.97 9.91
CA GLY A 100 -5.64 19.32 9.36
C GLY A 100 -6.63 20.15 10.17
N LYS A 101 -6.15 21.09 10.98
CA LYS A 101 -7.01 22.11 11.58
C LYS A 101 -7.38 23.12 10.51
N SER A 102 -8.61 22.99 10.00
CA SER A 102 -9.38 24.09 9.42
C SER A 102 -9.46 25.24 10.41
N GLY A 103 -8.85 26.38 10.09
CA GLY A 103 -8.90 27.62 10.87
C GLY A 103 -9.12 28.82 9.97
N ARG A 104 -10.39 29.06 9.62
CA ARG A 104 -10.86 30.24 8.90
C ARG A 104 -10.62 31.47 9.79
N THR A 105 -9.61 32.28 9.48
CA THR A 105 -9.40 33.55 10.20
C THR A 105 -10.11 34.66 9.43
N ARG A 106 -11.26 35.07 9.96
CA ARG A 106 -11.95 36.31 9.63
C ARG A 106 -11.07 37.46 10.11
N ARG A 107 -10.75 38.44 9.27
CA ARG A 107 -10.08 39.67 9.70
C ARG A 107 -10.99 40.86 9.39
N SER A 108 -11.20 41.63 10.44
CA SER A 108 -12.06 42.81 10.59
C SER A 108 -11.64 43.98 9.73
#